data_AF-A0A0H3ZYL8-F1
#
_entry.id   AF-A0A0H3ZYL8-F1
#
_cell.length_a   1.000
_cell.length_b   1.000
_cell.length_c   1.000
_cell.angle_alpha   90.00
_cell.angle_beta   90.00
_cell.angle_gamma   90.00
#
_symmetry.space_group_name_H-M   'P 1'
#
loop_
_entity.id
_entity.type
_entity.pdbx_description
1 polymer ?
#
loop_
_entity_poly.entity_id
_entity_poly.type
_entity_poly.pdbx_seq_one_letter_code
_entity_poly.pdbx_strand_id
1 'polypeptide(L)' 'MKNLEIKKIIGDLEMMAAAAEPGVVITEEMSISCSVTLLKAVDELKRRVYGKDSTQTAIV' A
#
# COMPACT_ATOMS: atom_id res chain seq x y z
N MET A 1 16.52 2.97 -3.92
CA MET A 1 15.35 2.70 -4.79
C MET A 1 14.17 2.08 -4.05
N LYS A 2 14.34 1.06 -3.18
CA LYS A 2 13.22 0.36 -2.51
C LYS A 2 12.28 1.24 -1.66
N ASN A 3 12.75 2.30 -1.01
CA ASN A 3 11.88 3.17 -0.19
C ASN A 3 10.87 4.00 -1.03
N LEU A 4 11.08 4.10 -2.34
CA LEU A 4 10.24 4.91 -3.23
C LEU A 4 8.89 4.25 -3.55
N GLU A 5 8.81 2.90 -3.53
CA GLU A 5 7.60 2.18 -3.93
C GLU A 5 6.46 2.36 -2.92
N ILE A 6 6.72 2.18 -1.62
CA ILE A 6 5.68 2.43 -0.60
C ILE A 6 5.28 3.90 -0.54
N LYS A 7 6.23 4.82 -0.73
CA LYS A 7 5.95 6.26 -0.74
C LYS A 7 5.06 6.65 -1.91
N LYS A 8 5.28 6.03 -3.08
CA LYS A 8 4.42 6.22 -4.24
C LYS A 8 3.00 5.71 -3.96
N ILE A 9 2.86 4.50 -3.41
CA ILE A 9 1.55 3.92 -3.10
C ILE A 9 0.79 4.78 -2.06
N ILE A 10 1.48 5.31 -1.04
CA ILE A 10 0.88 6.22 -0.06
C ILE A 10 0.43 7.51 -0.75
N GLY A 11 1.25 8.10 -1.62
CA GLY A 11 0.87 9.31 -2.37
C GLY A 11 -0.34 9.09 -3.28
N ASP A 12 -0.45 7.92 -3.91
CA ASP A 12 -1.62 7.57 -4.74
C ASP A 12 -2.90 7.51 -3.89
N LEU A 13 -2.82 6.97 -2.66
CA LEU A 13 -3.96 6.93 -1.72
C LEU A 13 -4.34 8.33 -1.22
N GLU A 14 -3.37 9.17 -0.91
CA GLU A 14 -3.60 10.56 -0.50
C GLU A 14 -4.28 11.36 -1.62
N MET A 15 -3.86 11.15 -2.88
CA MET A 15 -4.49 11.78 -4.04
C MET A 15 -5.93 11.31 -4.25
N MET A 16 -6.21 10.01 -4.06
CA MET A 16 -7.58 9.49 -4.11
C MET A 16 -8.48 10.09 -3.02
N ALA A 17 -7.95 10.23 -1.79
CA ALA A 17 -8.67 10.85 -0.69
C ALA A 17 -8.91 12.35 -0.92
N ALA A 18 -7.93 13.06 -1.49
CA ALA A 18 -8.04 14.48 -1.80
C ALA A 18 -8.97 14.76 -2.98
N ALA A 19 -9.05 13.84 -3.95
CA ALA A 19 -9.97 13.94 -5.10
C ALA A 19 -11.44 13.64 -4.71
N ALA A 20 -11.68 13.00 -3.57
CA ALA A 20 -13.02 12.83 -3.04
C ALA A 20 -13.50 14.16 -2.43
N GLU A 21 -14.32 14.90 -3.16
CA GLU A 21 -14.94 16.13 -2.63
C GLU A 21 -15.84 15.81 -1.42
N PRO A 22 -15.92 16.70 -0.41
CA PRO A 22 -16.81 16.52 0.72
C PRO A 22 -18.27 16.36 0.27
N GLY A 23 -18.92 15.28 0.71
CA GLY A 23 -20.31 14.97 0.36
C GLY A 23 -20.48 14.09 -0.89
N VAL A 24 -19.40 13.74 -1.58
CA VAL A 24 -19.44 12.75 -2.67
C VAL A 24 -19.50 11.34 -2.10
N VAL A 25 -20.47 10.56 -2.60
CA VAL A 25 -20.56 9.12 -2.30
C VAL A 25 -19.49 8.40 -3.12
N ILE A 26 -18.65 7.63 -2.43
CA ILE A 26 -17.64 6.77 -3.07
C ILE A 26 -18.38 5.78 -3.99
N THR A 27 -18.06 5.81 -5.28
CA THR A 27 -18.61 4.84 -6.23
C THR A 27 -17.99 3.47 -5.99
N GLU A 28 -18.68 2.41 -6.44
CA GLU A 28 -18.15 1.05 -6.33
C GLU A 28 -16.75 0.91 -6.98
N GLU A 29 -16.56 1.53 -8.14
CA GLU A 29 -15.27 1.53 -8.85
C GLU A 29 -14.15 2.21 -8.04
N MET A 30 -14.45 3.34 -7.38
CA MET A 30 -13.51 4.03 -6.50
C MET A 30 -13.17 3.17 -5.28
N SER A 31 -14.17 2.50 -4.70
CA SER A 31 -13.98 1.60 -3.56
C SER A 31 -13.09 0.40 -3.91
N ILE A 32 -13.31 -0.21 -5.07
CA ILE A 32 -12.48 -1.30 -5.59
C ILE A 32 -11.04 -0.81 -5.82
N SER A 33 -10.88 0.35 -6.46
CA SER A 33 -9.56 0.93 -6.75
C SER A 33 -8.76 1.25 -5.48
N CYS A 34 -9.42 1.81 -4.47
CA CYS A 34 -8.83 2.06 -3.16
C CYS A 34 -8.40 0.74 -2.49
N SER A 35 -9.28 -0.27 -2.50
CA SER A 35 -9.02 -1.58 -1.89
C SER A 35 -7.82 -2.29 -2.53
N VAL A 36 -7.71 -2.26 -3.87
CA VAL A 36 -6.56 -2.82 -4.59
C VAL A 36 -5.27 -2.09 -4.26
N THR A 37 -5.32 -0.77 -4.15
CA THR A 37 -4.14 0.05 -3.80
C THR A 37 -3.68 -0.20 -2.36
N LEU A 38 -4.63 -0.33 -1.42
CA LEU A 38 -4.37 -0.70 -0.04
C LEU A 38 -3.75 -2.11 0.07
N LEU A 39 -4.26 -3.09 -0.67
CA LEU A 39 -3.68 -4.44 -0.69
C LEU A 39 -2.22 -4.42 -1.15
N LYS A 40 -1.91 -3.67 -2.23
CA LYS A 40 -0.53 -3.49 -2.69
C LYS A 40 0.36 -2.84 -1.62
N ALA A 41 -0.16 -1.85 -0.89
CA ALA A 41 0.56 -1.21 0.20
C ALA A 41 0.87 -2.22 1.32
N VAL A 42 -0.13 -3.01 1.73
CA VAL A 42 0.00 -4.04 2.77
C VAL A 42 0.99 -5.11 2.36
N ASP A 43 0.93 -5.61 1.12
CA ASP A 43 1.86 -6.63 0.63
C ASP A 43 3.30 -6.11 0.59
N GLU A 44 3.49 -4.86 0.16
CA GLU A 44 4.81 -4.23 0.16
C GLU A 44 5.35 -4.00 1.58
N LEU A 45 4.49 -3.65 2.53
CA LEU A 45 4.86 -3.55 3.95
C LEU A 45 5.21 -4.92 4.52
N LYS A 46 4.41 -5.95 4.27
CA LYS A 46 4.68 -7.33 4.70
C LYS A 46 6.02 -7.83 4.16
N ARG A 47 6.30 -7.59 2.88
CA ARG A 47 7.60 -7.94 2.26
C ARG A 47 8.77 -7.28 2.98
N ARG A 48 8.61 -6.06 3.51
CA ARG A 48 9.66 -5.34 4.22
C ARG A 48 9.84 -5.78 5.67
N VAL A 49 8.72 -6.03 6.36
CA VAL A 49 8.74 -6.44 7.78
C VAL A 49 9.15 -7.90 7.89
N TYR A 50 8.53 -8.79 7.12
CA TYR A 50 8.75 -10.24 7.22
C TYR A 50 9.81 -10.77 6.25
N GLY A 51 10.04 -10.11 5.11
CA GLY A 51 11.05 -10.55 4.13
C GLY A 51 12.49 -10.19 4.47
N LYS A 52 12.74 -9.53 5.61
CA LYS A 52 14.08 -9.21 6.10
C LYS A 52 14.66 -10.27 7.05
N ASP A 53 13.83 -11.18 7.55
CA ASP A 53 14.24 -12.20 8.53
C ASP A 53 14.63 -13.55 7.90
N SER A 54 14.66 -13.66 6.57
CA SER A 54 15.05 -14.90 5.88
C SER A 54 16.57 -15.10 5.77
N THR A 55 17.38 -14.41 6.59
CA THR A 55 18.84 -14.56 6.55
C THR A 55 19.51 -14.56 7.92
N GLN A 56 18.98 -15.27 8.92
CA GLN A 56 19.84 -15.84 9.99
C GLN A 56 19.13 -16.88 10.89
N THR A 57 18.85 -18.08 10.41
CA THR A 57 18.93 -19.29 11.26
C THR A 57 19.26 -20.51 10.38
N ALA A 58 20.45 -20.49 9.79
CA ALA A 58 21.20 -21.73 9.62
C ALA A 58 22.17 -21.76 10.82
N ILE A 59 21.71 -22.36 11.92
CA ILE A 59 22.60 -22.75 13.02
C ILE A 59 22.58 -24.28 13.02
N VAL A 60 23.74 -24.81 12.63
CA VAL A 60 24.35 -26.14 12.83
C VAL A 60 23.44 -27.29 13.25
#